data_AF-A0A352XZY9-F1
#
_entry.id   AF-A0A352XZY9-F1
#
_cell.length_a   1.000
_cell.length_b   1.000
_cell.length_c   1.000
_cell.angle_alpha   90.00
_cell.angle_beta   90.00
_cell.angle_gamma   90.00
#
_symmetry.space_group_name_H-M   'P 1'
#
loop_
_entity.id
_entity.type
_entity.pdbx_description
1 polymer ?
#
loop_
_entity_poly.entity_id
_entity_poly.type
_entity_poly.pdbx_seq_one_letter_code
_entity_poly.pdbx_strand_id
1 'polypeptide(L)'
;MLALLLALALLIIGTLLLLLGADWFIDGADDLARSLGVSALLLGVVLAGLEPEEMLTAAIASARGAPTLAVGNVIGTNVTIITAALGLSALIFPMVIDRSVRRQALIATIVSIIPV
;
A
#
# COMPACT_ATOMS: atom_id res chain seq x y z
N MET A 1 -0.30 8.96 31.21
CA MET A 1 0.88 8.08 31.00
C MET A 1 0.47 6.67 30.60
N LEU A 2 -0.32 5.94 31.42
CA LEU A 2 -0.77 4.58 31.10
C LEU A 2 -1.53 4.47 29.77
N ALA A 3 -2.46 5.39 29.51
CA ALA A 3 -3.23 5.42 28.26
C ALA A 3 -2.36 5.60 27.00
N LEU A 4 -1.29 6.40 27.10
CA LEU A 4 -0.35 6.62 26.00
C LEU A 4 0.48 5.36 25.74
N LEU A 5 0.97 4.71 26.80
CA LEU A 5 1.70 3.44 26.68
C LEU A 5 0.82 2.35 26.06
N LEU A 6 -0.44 2.26 26.48
CA LEU A 6 -1.39 1.33 25.90
C LEU A 6 -1.64 1.63 24.42
N ALA A 7 -1.81 2.90 24.03
CA ALA A 7 -1.99 3.29 22.64
C ALA A 7 -0.78 2.93 21.77
N LEU A 8 0.44 3.17 22.26
CA LEU A 8 1.67 2.78 21.57
C LEU A 8 1.80 1.25 21.44
N ALA A 9 1.47 0.51 22.49
CA ALA A 9 1.48 -0.95 22.45
C ALA A 9 0.46 -1.48 21.43
N LEU A 10 -0.77 -0.96 21.43
CA LEU A 10 -1.80 -1.32 20.47
C LEU A 10 -1.42 -0.95 19.03
N LEU A 11 -0.74 0.19 18.83
CA LEU A 11 -0.22 0.57 17.53
C LEU A 11 0.80 -0.45 17.02
N ILE A 12 1.80 -0.81 17.85
CA ILE A 12 2.82 -1.79 17.48
C ILE A 12 2.20 -3.15 17.19
N ILE A 13 1.34 -3.64 18.08
CA ILE A 13 0.68 -4.94 17.91
C ILE A 13 -0.21 -4.93 16.66
N GLY A 14 -0.99 -3.87 16.45
CA GLY A 14 -1.84 -3.71 15.27
C GLY A 14 -1.03 -3.74 13.97
N THR A 15 0.09 -3.01 13.92
CA THR A 15 0.99 -3.02 12.76
C THR A 15 1.60 -4.41 12.52
N LEU A 16 2.02 -5.12 13.57
CA LEU A 16 2.54 -6.49 13.43
C LEU A 16 1.47 -7.46 12.93
N LEU A 17 0.25 -7.36 13.43
CA LEU A 17 -0.87 -8.19 12.96
C LEU A 17 -1.23 -7.89 11.51
N LEU A 18 -1.17 -6.63 11.08
CA LEU A 18 -1.37 -6.26 9.68
C LEU A 18 -0.28 -6.86 8.78
N LEU A 19 0.99 -6.82 9.21
CA LEU A 19 2.10 -7.41 8.45
C LEU A 19 1.93 -8.92 8.28
N LEU A 20 1.63 -9.63 9.36
CA LEU A 20 1.38 -11.08 9.32
C LEU A 20 0.12 -11.42 8.52
N GLY A 21 -0.92 -10.58 8.63
CA GLY A 21 -2.14 -10.74 7.85
C GLY A 21 -1.92 -10.56 6.35
N ALA A 22 -1.01 -9.66 5.95
CA ALA A 22 -0.65 -9.45 4.55
C ALA A 22 0.04 -10.69 3.96
N ASP A 23 0.97 -11.31 4.70
CA ASP A 23 1.62 -12.55 4.26
C ASP A 23 0.59 -13.67 4.04
N TRP A 24 -0.31 -13.88 5.02
CA TRP A 24 -1.37 -14.88 4.90
C TRP A 24 -2.36 -14.57 3.78
N PHE A 25 -2.62 -13.29 3.52
CA PHE A 25 -3.49 -12.86 2.42
C PHE A 25 -2.86 -13.19 1.06
N ILE A 26 -1.55 -12.99 0.90
CA ILE A 26 -0.82 -13.33 -0.32
C ILE A 26 -0.78 -14.84 -0.53
N ASP A 27 -0.54 -15.63 0.51
CA ASP A 27 -0.56 -17.10 0.43
C ASP A 27 -1.95 -17.61 0.01
N GLY A 28 -3.01 -17.09 0.63
CA GLY A 28 -4.38 -17.43 0.25
C GLY A 28 -4.74 -16.97 -1.17
N ALA A 29 -4.19 -15.85 -1.62
CA ALA A 29 -4.32 -15.41 -3.00
C ALA A 29 -3.63 -16.38 -3.97
N ASP A 30 -2.40 -16.85 -3.70
CA ASP A 30 -1.71 -17.83 -4.54
C ASP A 30 -2.53 -19.13 -4.68
N ASP A 31 -3.08 -19.64 -3.58
CA ASP A 31 -3.95 -20.82 -3.61
C ASP A 31 -5.22 -20.58 -4.44
N LEU A 32 -5.84 -19.40 -4.30
CA LEU A 32 -6.99 -19.00 -5.11
C LEU A 32 -6.62 -18.92 -6.60
N ALA A 33 -5.47 -18.33 -6.95
CA ALA A 33 -4.99 -18.23 -8.31
C ALA A 33 -4.86 -19.62 -8.96
N ARG A 34 -4.24 -20.57 -8.24
CA ARG A 34 -4.10 -21.96 -8.69
C ARG A 34 -5.45 -22.64 -8.90
N SER A 35 -6.41 -22.41 -8.01
CA SER A 35 -7.76 -22.99 -8.13
C SER A 35 -8.54 -22.43 -9.33
N LEU A 36 -8.31 -21.16 -9.69
CA LEU A 36 -8.93 -20.48 -10.82
C LEU A 36 -8.19 -20.71 -12.15
N GLY A 37 -7.05 -21.42 -12.14
CA GLY A 37 -6.23 -21.64 -13.32
C GLY A 37 -5.53 -20.39 -13.85
N VAL A 38 -5.40 -19.35 -13.01
CA VAL A 38 -4.68 -18.11 -13.34
C VAL A 38 -3.29 -18.12 -12.71
N SER A 39 -2.37 -17.33 -13.27
CA SER A 39 -1.01 -17.26 -12.72
C SER A 39 -0.99 -16.48 -11.41
N ALA A 40 -0.20 -16.96 -10.45
CA ALA A 40 0.07 -16.26 -9.19
C ALA A 40 0.58 -14.83 -9.44
N LEU A 41 1.39 -14.64 -10.49
CA LEU A 41 1.91 -13.34 -10.91
C LEU A 41 0.77 -12.37 -11.30
N LEU A 42 -0.23 -12.84 -12.06
CA LEU A 42 -1.35 -12.00 -12.45
C LEU A 42 -2.13 -11.54 -11.22
N LEU A 43 -2.42 -12.47 -10.31
CA LEU A 43 -3.16 -12.12 -9.10
C LEU A 43 -2.34 -11.20 -8.18
N GLY A 44 -1.04 -11.45 -8.04
CA GLY A 44 -0.13 -10.58 -7.30
C GLY A 44 -0.09 -9.16 -7.86
N VAL A 45 -0.08 -8.99 -9.18
CA VAL A 45 -0.15 -7.66 -9.82
C VAL A 45 -1.49 -6.97 -9.57
N VAL A 46 -2.61 -7.70 -9.66
CA VAL A 46 -3.94 -7.15 -9.38
C VAL A 46 -4.05 -6.70 -7.93
N LEU A 47 -3.61 -7.54 -6.99
CA LEU A 47 -3.65 -7.23 -5.56
C LEU A 47 -2.72 -6.08 -5.20
N ALA A 48 -1.52 -6.03 -5.76
CA ALA A 48 -0.61 -4.90 -5.58
C ALA A 48 -1.22 -3.57 -6.07
N GLY A 49 -2.04 -3.59 -7.13
CA GLY A 49 -2.75 -2.40 -7.60
C GLY A 49 -3.99 -2.04 -6.79
N LEU A 50 -4.53 -2.96 -5.99
CA LEU A 50 -5.71 -2.75 -5.15
C LEU A 50 -5.35 -2.19 -3.76
N GLU A 51 -4.08 -2.31 -3.33
CA GLU A 51 -3.59 -1.91 -2.00
C GLU A 51 -4.58 -2.26 -0.86
N PRO A 52 -4.90 -3.56 -0.67
CA PRO A 52 -6.02 -4.00 0.17
C PRO A 52 -5.91 -3.54 1.62
N GLU A 53 -4.69 -3.46 2.15
CA GLU A 53 -4.42 -3.06 3.53
C GLU A 53 -4.73 -1.57 3.73
N GLU A 54 -4.36 -0.75 2.76
CA GLU A 54 -4.64 0.69 2.77
C GLU A 54 -6.14 0.95 2.63
N MET A 55 -6.79 0.26 1.70
CA MET A 55 -8.24 0.35 1.54
C MET A 55 -8.98 -0.06 2.81
N LEU A 56 -8.56 -1.14 3.46
CA LEU A 56 -9.18 -1.64 4.69
C LEU A 56 -8.98 -0.68 5.87
N THR A 57 -7.74 -0.21 6.08
CA THR A 57 -7.43 0.72 7.18
C THR A 57 -8.13 2.07 7.00
N ALA A 58 -8.19 2.59 5.78
CA ALA A 58 -8.95 3.80 5.44
C ALA A 58 -10.46 3.61 5.62
N ALA A 59 -11.02 2.48 5.16
CA ALA A 59 -12.44 2.16 5.34
C ALA A 59 -12.83 2.07 6.82
N ILE A 60 -12.03 1.38 7.63
CA ILE A 60 -12.26 1.26 9.08
C ILE A 60 -12.17 2.63 9.77
N ALA A 61 -11.18 3.45 9.41
CA ALA A 61 -11.03 4.79 9.97
C ALA A 61 -12.23 5.69 9.63
N SER A 62 -12.69 5.66 8.38
CA SER A 62 -13.88 6.37 7.93
C SER A 62 -15.14 5.89 8.65
N ALA A 63 -15.34 4.57 8.76
CA ALA A 63 -16.47 3.97 9.47
C ALA A 63 -16.50 4.31 10.97
N ARG A 64 -15.33 4.59 11.57
CA ARG A 64 -15.20 5.04 12.97
C ARG A 64 -15.35 6.55 13.15
N GLY A 65 -15.77 7.29 12.12
CA GLY A 65 -15.96 8.74 12.18
C GLY A 65 -14.64 9.52 12.16
N ALA A 66 -13.55 8.91 11.67
CA ALA A 66 -12.24 9.54 11.53
C ALA A 66 -11.79 9.63 10.05
N PRO A 67 -12.56 10.30 9.16
CA PRO A 67 -12.25 10.38 7.73
C PRO A 67 -10.96 11.15 7.44
N THR A 68 -10.58 12.12 8.29
CA THR A 68 -9.31 12.83 8.17
C THR A 68 -8.12 11.90 8.39
N LEU A 69 -8.26 10.89 9.25
CA LEU A 69 -7.24 9.85 9.45
C LEU A 69 -7.18 8.91 8.24
N ALA A 70 -8.31 8.57 7.63
CA ALA A 70 -8.36 7.78 6.41
C ALA A 70 -7.63 8.50 5.25
N VAL A 71 -7.93 9.78 5.01
CA VAL A 71 -7.25 10.59 3.99
C VAL A 71 -5.76 10.76 4.32
N GLY A 72 -5.43 11.00 5.59
CA GLY A 72 -4.05 11.11 6.05
C GLY A 72 -3.25 9.83 5.82
N ASN A 73 -3.86 8.67 6.00
CA ASN A 73 -3.25 7.37 5.71
C ASN A 73 -2.93 7.25 4.22
N VAL A 74 -3.91 7.49 3.35
CA VAL A 74 -3.75 7.35 1.89
C VAL A 74 -2.67 8.26 1.32
N ILE A 75 -2.69 9.53 1.73
CA ILE A 75 -1.66 10.49 1.30
C ILE A 75 -0.30 10.11 1.91
N GLY A 76 -0.28 9.72 3.18
CA GLY A 76 0.94 9.36 3.91
C GLY A 76 1.68 8.17 3.32
N THR A 77 0.97 7.09 2.96
CA THR A 77 1.57 5.91 2.33
C THR A 77 2.22 6.27 1.00
N ASN A 78 1.50 6.97 0.12
CA ASN A 78 2.01 7.38 -1.19
C ASN A 78 3.24 8.29 -1.08
N VAL A 79 3.22 9.25 -0.16
CA VAL A 79 4.39 10.10 0.14
C VAL A 79 5.56 9.24 0.62
N THR A 80 5.32 8.25 1.48
CA THR A 80 6.36 7.36 2.01
C THR A 80 6.96 6.49 0.92
N ILE A 81 6.15 5.93 0.02
CA ILE A 81 6.63 5.12 -1.11
C ILE A 81 7.52 5.99 -2.03
N ILE A 82 7.09 7.20 -2.38
CA ILE A 82 7.86 8.06 -3.29
C ILE A 82 9.14 8.58 -2.63
N THR A 83 9.07 9.05 -1.39
CA THR A 83 10.20 9.72 -0.73
C THR A 83 11.15 8.75 -0.03
N ALA A 84 10.61 7.81 0.76
CA ALA A 84 11.42 6.86 1.49
C ALA A 84 11.80 5.67 0.60
N ALA A 85 10.84 4.94 0.04
CA ALA A 85 11.18 3.73 -0.71
C ALA A 85 11.92 4.05 -2.02
N LEU A 86 11.33 4.84 -2.92
CA LEU A 86 11.94 5.21 -4.20
C LEU A 86 13.08 6.21 -4.03
N GLY A 87 12.88 7.26 -3.23
CA GLY A 87 13.87 8.31 -3.03
C GLY A 87 15.16 7.81 -2.36
N LEU A 88 15.08 7.04 -1.27
CA LEU A 88 16.28 6.46 -0.65
C LEU A 88 16.92 5.41 -1.57
N SER A 89 16.12 4.58 -2.26
CA SER A 89 16.66 3.62 -3.22
C SER A 89 17.44 4.31 -4.33
N ALA A 90 16.95 5.44 -4.86
CA ALA A 90 17.64 6.22 -5.89
C ALA A 90 18.96 6.84 -5.39
N LEU A 91 19.05 7.19 -4.10
CA LEU A 91 20.27 7.72 -3.49
C LEU A 91 21.33 6.64 -3.30
N ILE A 92 20.93 5.44 -2.90
CA ILE A 92 21.85 4.31 -2.66
C ILE A 92 22.24 3.66 -3.99
N PHE A 93 21.28 3.43 -4.88
CA PHE A 93 21.44 2.83 -6.19
C PHE A 93 20.84 3.75 -7.26
N PRO A 94 21.67 4.61 -7.88
CA PRO A 94 21.20 5.52 -8.91
C PRO A 94 20.47 4.78 -10.04
N MET A 95 19.17 5.04 -10.15
CA MET A 95 18.30 4.41 -11.13
C MET A 95 18.40 5.14 -12.48
N VAL A 96 18.72 4.40 -13.55
CA VAL A 96 18.65 4.92 -14.92
C VAL A 96 17.20 4.86 -15.39
N ILE A 97 16.59 6.02 -15.65
CA ILE A 97 15.20 6.10 -16.11
C ILE A 97 15.16 6.19 -17.63
N ASP A 98 14.66 5.13 -18.26
CA ASP A 98 14.46 5.06 -19.70
C ASP A 98 13.28 5.91 -20.18
N ARG A 99 13.27 6.21 -21.49
CA ARG A 99 12.22 7.03 -22.12
C ARG A 99 10.82 6.43 -21.96
N SER A 100 10.70 5.10 -21.93
CA SER A 100 9.43 4.38 -21.73
C SER A 100 8.87 4.65 -20.34
N VAL A 101 9.68 4.45 -19.31
CA VAL A 101 9.32 4.65 -17.90
C VAL A 101 8.94 6.10 -17.65
N ARG A 102 9.73 7.05 -18.16
CA ARG A 102 9.41 8.49 -18.04
C ARG A 102 8.07 8.82 -18.70
N ARG A 103 7.78 8.26 -19.87
CA ARG A 103 6.49 8.47 -20.56
C ARG A 103 5.33 7.88 -19.75
N GLN A 104 5.50 6.67 -19.22
CA GLN A 104 4.48 6.01 -18.39
C GLN A 104 4.22 6.79 -17.10
N ALA A 105 5.26 7.27 -16.43
CA ALA A 105 5.12 8.11 -15.23
C ALA A 105 4.33 9.40 -15.53
N LEU A 106 4.65 10.10 -16.62
CA LEU A 106 3.91 11.29 -17.04
C LEU A 106 2.44 10.98 -17.33
N ILE A 107 2.15 9.88 -18.04
CA ILE A 107 0.78 9.44 -18.31
C ILE A 107 0.06 9.14 -16.99
N ALA A 108 0.69 8.39 -16.07
CA ALA A 108 0.11 8.04 -14.79
C ALA A 108 -0.24 9.28 -13.94
N THR A 109 0.65 10.28 -13.89
CA THR A 109 0.38 11.54 -13.20
C THR A 109 -0.78 12.32 -13.83
N ILE A 110 -0.91 12.31 -15.15
CA ILE A 110 -2.05 12.96 -15.82
C ILE A 110 -3.34 12.21 -15.52
N VAL A 111 -3.33 10.88 -15.60
CA VAL A 111 -4.49 10.04 -15.32
C VAL A 111 -4.94 10.16 -13.87
N SER A 112 -4.01 10.25 -12.90
CA SER A 112 -4.35 10.38 -11.48
C SER A 112 -5.06 11.69 -11.11
N ILE A 113 -4.98 12.72 -11.97
CA ILE A 113 -5.70 13.99 -11.78
C ILE A 113 -7.15 13.88 -12.25
N ILE A 114 -7.47 12.90 -13.10
CA ILE A 114 -8.84 12.65 -13.53
C ILE A 114 -9.59 12.15 -12.30
N PRO A 115 -10.61 12.88 -11.82
CA PRO A 115 -11.43 12.39 -10.71
C PRO A 115 -12.19 11.16 -11.21
N VAL A 116 -11.78 9.99 -10.72
CA VAL A 116 -12.52 8.72 -10.83
C VAL A 116 -13.48 8.63 -9.64
#